data_AF-A0A9D6NHS5-F1
#
_entry.id   AF-A0A9D6NHS5-F1
#
_cell.length_a   1.000
_cell.length_b   1.000
_cell.length_c   1.000
_cell.angle_alpha   90.00
_cell.angle_beta   90.00
_cell.angle_gamma   90.00
#
_symmetry.space_group_name_H-M   'P 1'
#
loop_
_entity.id
_entity.type
_entity.pdbx_description
1 polymer ?
#
loop_
_entity_poly.entity_id
_entity_poly.type
_entity_poly.pdbx_seq_one_letter_code
_entity_poly.pdbx_strand_id
1 'polypeptide(L)'
;MKKRYAFSNQSRRGKTRVLRRWVPFIVISFVLLQGFILPVPPSAAQDAVLGVPSFEDDAAFDSSSLSAVPEADGFVRYEEVDGTIVCRQATPEESLAMAERDPDFPLHTISPIRLYQQQTGLKIILRGTAQLNNFPDARAAFLRAAAAWEGLIKTPITVVIDVDFGTTRFGQPYPSGVLGSTSSQSIAFRSIYAEIRSRLIAGASTAQETSLYNSLPASTMPTDLGPTTDVMGASAVFRALDLLNPVANPDGERSQLGPPPSIGFNSTFKFDFDPSDGIDPDKIDFDAVAVHEIGHALGFTSNTGMRELLPSTPVRLTLWDLFRFRPGTTMSTLATAQRILSSGGEQMFFVAGPEVPLSTGRPDGSGGDGNQASHWKDDTLIRQYVGIMDPTLARGERETITNNDLIALDSFGYELKTAVSPIEELSTDDGTAEGGAMQDGVMVVNRLTPSKYPATLHTIRLFLTRFNGQPNPVGKQIRLIVFADPTNSGRPPNNPQRLVNQWVTIPSLPASGTFVSFNVQNGPTINSGDLYVGYQAPAPASGVGFPADSSGPQRQRGFFSTNNGMTFTGPLALADQQGNQTPVNMMIRAVVAY
;
A
#
# COMPACT_ATOMS: atom_id res chain seq x y z
N MET A 1 -9.51 37.85 -43.66
CA MET A 1 -10.71 37.83 -44.55
C MET A 1 -10.78 36.47 -45.26
N LYS A 2 -11.93 35.77 -45.12
CA LYS A 2 -12.62 34.86 -46.08
C LYS A 2 -11.77 34.01 -47.05
N LYS A 3 -11.94 32.69 -47.24
CA LYS A 3 -13.16 31.85 -47.21
C LYS A 3 -12.75 30.37 -47.44
N ARG A 4 -13.47 29.43 -46.81
CA ARG A 4 -13.63 28.02 -47.26
C ARG A 4 -14.51 27.97 -48.52
N TYR A 5 -14.45 26.88 -49.30
CA TYR A 5 -15.60 26.03 -49.69
C TYR A 5 -15.15 24.74 -50.43
N ALA A 6 -15.91 23.67 -50.22
CA ALA A 6 -15.77 22.32 -50.76
C ALA A 6 -16.86 22.02 -51.80
N PHE A 7 -16.69 20.97 -52.64
CA PHE A 7 -17.73 20.13 -53.31
C PHE A 7 -17.01 18.85 -53.82
N SER A 8 -17.41 17.57 -53.59
CA SER A 8 -18.65 16.78 -53.84
C SER A 8 -18.90 16.35 -55.29
N ASN A 9 -18.90 15.03 -55.56
CA ASN A 9 -19.91 14.21 -56.29
C ASN A 9 -19.39 12.76 -56.51
N GLN A 10 -20.04 11.66 -56.07
CA GLN A 10 -21.24 10.96 -56.63
C GLN A 10 -21.18 10.71 -58.14
N SER A 11 -21.60 9.60 -58.76
CA SER A 11 -22.21 8.29 -58.44
C SER A 11 -22.35 7.55 -59.81
N ARG A 12 -22.37 6.22 -59.94
CA ARG A 12 -23.57 5.34 -60.15
C ARG A 12 -23.08 3.98 -60.71
N ARG A 13 -23.44 2.84 -60.12
CA ARG A 13 -24.56 1.91 -60.43
C ARG A 13 -24.49 1.28 -61.84
N GLY A 14 -24.63 -0.04 -62.05
CA GLY A 14 -24.84 -1.17 -61.12
C GLY A 14 -25.37 -2.46 -61.79
N LYS A 15 -25.81 -3.41 -60.94
CA LYS A 15 -26.74 -4.57 -61.14
C LYS A 15 -26.20 -5.74 -62.01
N THR A 16 -26.38 -7.05 -61.70
CA THR A 16 -27.49 -7.77 -61.04
C THR A 16 -27.14 -9.26 -60.67
N ARG A 17 -27.47 -9.68 -59.42
CA ARG A 17 -28.12 -10.95 -58.91
C ARG A 17 -27.65 -12.36 -59.37
N VAL A 18 -27.55 -13.40 -58.50
CA VAL A 18 -28.66 -14.23 -57.94
C VAL A 18 -28.17 -15.27 -56.86
N LEU A 19 -28.97 -15.42 -55.76
CA LEU A 19 -29.25 -16.54 -54.79
C LEU A 19 -28.10 -17.37 -54.12
N ARG A 20 -28.15 -17.83 -52.85
CA ARG A 20 -29.22 -18.54 -52.09
C ARG A 20 -28.93 -18.54 -50.55
N ARG A 21 -29.99 -18.63 -49.72
CA ARG A 21 -30.03 -18.58 -48.22
C ARG A 21 -30.35 -19.97 -47.64
N TRP A 22 -29.88 -20.30 -46.42
CA TRP A 22 -30.38 -21.37 -45.54
C TRP A 22 -30.32 -20.94 -44.06
N VAL A 23 -31.37 -21.27 -43.29
CA VAL A 23 -31.54 -21.15 -41.82
C VAL A 23 -32.39 -22.35 -41.37
N PRO A 24 -32.19 -22.94 -40.19
CA PRO A 24 -33.18 -23.82 -39.57
C PRO A 24 -33.82 -23.24 -38.30
N PHE A 25 -35.08 -23.68 -38.10
CA PHE A 25 -36.03 -23.39 -37.03
C PHE A 25 -35.81 -24.26 -35.77
N ILE A 26 -36.24 -23.76 -34.60
CA ILE A 26 -36.56 -24.56 -33.40
C ILE A 26 -37.99 -24.24 -32.95
N VAL A 27 -38.72 -25.30 -32.59
CA VAL A 27 -40.15 -25.38 -32.25
C VAL A 27 -40.37 -25.13 -30.75
N ILE A 28 -41.41 -24.36 -30.39
CA ILE A 28 -41.90 -24.17 -29.01
C ILE A 28 -43.29 -24.81 -28.90
N SER A 29 -43.47 -25.69 -27.91
CA SER A 29 -44.75 -26.33 -27.57
C SER A 29 -45.46 -25.57 -26.44
N PHE A 30 -46.75 -25.31 -26.63
CA PHE A 30 -47.69 -24.76 -25.64
C PHE A 30 -48.40 -25.90 -24.88
N VAL A 31 -48.54 -25.77 -23.56
CA VAL A 31 -49.47 -26.57 -22.75
C VAL A 31 -50.42 -25.61 -22.01
N LEU A 32 -51.72 -25.85 -22.21
CA LEU A 32 -52.86 -25.23 -21.54
C LEU A 32 -53.00 -25.76 -20.11
N LEU A 33 -53.31 -24.90 -19.14
CA LEU A 33 -54.07 -25.31 -17.95
C LEU A 33 -55.07 -24.23 -17.52
N GLN A 34 -56.28 -24.69 -17.25
CA GLN A 34 -57.51 -23.93 -16.97
C GLN A 34 -57.55 -23.40 -15.54
N GLY A 35 -58.32 -22.33 -15.35
CA GLY A 35 -58.50 -21.66 -14.06
C GLY A 35 -59.55 -22.28 -13.13
N PHE A 36 -59.44 -21.90 -11.86
CA PHE A 36 -60.51 -21.90 -10.87
C PHE A 36 -60.39 -20.64 -9.99
N ILE A 37 -61.53 -20.14 -9.53
CA ILE A 37 -61.76 -18.83 -8.93
C ILE A 37 -62.25 -18.98 -7.47
N LEU A 38 -61.69 -18.15 -6.57
CA LEU A 38 -62.12 -17.67 -5.21
C LEU A 38 -61.91 -18.54 -3.94
N PRO A 39 -61.82 -17.95 -2.71
CA PRO A 39 -61.97 -16.52 -2.29
C PRO A 39 -60.81 -15.94 -1.43
N VAL A 40 -60.79 -14.60 -1.26
CA VAL A 40 -59.92 -13.85 -0.32
C VAL A 40 -60.69 -13.51 0.97
N PRO A 41 -60.09 -13.74 2.16
CA PRO A 41 -60.37 -12.96 3.38
C PRO A 41 -59.08 -12.39 4.04
N PRO A 42 -59.19 -11.50 5.06
CA PRO A 42 -58.46 -10.23 5.11
C PRO A 42 -57.16 -10.21 5.93
N SER A 43 -56.46 -9.09 5.80
CA SER A 43 -55.23 -8.66 6.45
C SER A 43 -55.09 -8.95 7.96
N ALA A 44 -53.91 -9.43 8.34
CA ALA A 44 -53.30 -9.14 9.64
C ALA A 44 -51.77 -9.03 9.45
N ALA A 45 -51.22 -7.88 9.83
CA ALA A 45 -49.78 -7.63 9.90
C ALA A 45 -49.15 -8.51 10.98
N GLN A 46 -48.02 -9.15 10.67
CA GLN A 46 -47.09 -9.71 11.65
C GLN A 46 -45.68 -9.71 11.03
N ASP A 47 -44.73 -9.17 11.79
CA ASP A 47 -43.33 -8.99 11.44
C ASP A 47 -42.68 -10.30 10.99
N ALA A 48 -42.22 -10.34 9.73
CA ALA A 48 -41.40 -11.43 9.22
C ALA A 48 -39.93 -11.12 9.51
N VAL A 49 -39.42 -11.71 10.59
CA VAL A 49 -37.99 -11.93 10.81
C VAL A 49 -37.47 -12.74 9.63
N LEU A 50 -36.64 -12.12 8.78
CA LEU A 50 -36.06 -12.76 7.59
C LEU A 50 -34.99 -13.77 8.01
N GLY A 51 -35.27 -15.05 7.77
CA GLY A 51 -34.31 -16.14 7.94
C GLY A 51 -33.11 -15.99 7.00
N VAL A 52 -31.93 -16.09 7.60
CA VAL A 52 -30.64 -16.24 6.91
C VAL A 52 -30.58 -17.65 6.29
N PRO A 53 -30.07 -17.84 5.05
CA PRO A 53 -29.87 -19.18 4.51
C PRO A 53 -28.85 -19.95 5.35
N SER A 54 -29.21 -21.16 5.79
CA SER A 54 -28.29 -22.07 6.46
C SER A 54 -27.26 -22.60 5.45
N PHE A 55 -25.97 -22.42 5.77
CA PHE A 55 -24.87 -23.09 5.08
C PHE A 55 -24.97 -24.60 5.28
N GLU A 56 -24.78 -25.37 4.21
CA GLU A 56 -24.54 -26.81 4.31
C GLU A 56 -23.12 -27.04 4.86
N ASP A 57 -23.01 -27.91 5.87
CA ASP A 57 -21.79 -28.28 6.60
C ASP A 57 -20.76 -28.96 5.68
N ASP A 58 -19.79 -28.20 5.18
CA ASP A 58 -18.48 -28.75 4.81
C ASP A 58 -17.61 -28.76 6.09
N ALA A 59 -17.34 -29.97 6.61
CA ALA A 59 -16.44 -30.29 7.73
C ALA A 59 -16.22 -29.17 8.77
N ALA A 60 -17.11 -29.12 9.77
CA ALA A 60 -17.12 -28.16 10.86
C ALA A 60 -15.73 -27.80 11.42
N PHE A 61 -15.30 -26.58 11.12
CA PHE A 61 -14.22 -25.89 11.82
C PHE A 61 -14.62 -25.72 13.30
N ASP A 62 -13.81 -26.22 14.23
CA ASP A 62 -14.07 -26.06 15.66
C ASP A 62 -13.77 -24.62 16.11
N SER A 63 -14.82 -23.78 16.10
CA SER A 63 -14.78 -22.39 16.53
C SER A 63 -14.53 -22.22 18.04
N SER A 64 -14.40 -23.29 18.82
CA SER A 64 -14.13 -23.23 20.28
C SER A 64 -12.74 -22.67 20.64
N SER A 65 -11.85 -22.55 19.65
CA SER A 65 -10.50 -21.98 19.79
C SER A 65 -10.40 -20.48 19.52
N LEU A 66 -11.52 -19.84 19.14
CA LEU A 66 -11.63 -18.42 18.82
C LEU A 66 -11.86 -17.56 20.06
N SER A 67 -11.05 -16.52 20.24
CA SER A 67 -11.28 -15.54 21.30
C SER A 67 -10.93 -14.13 20.84
N ALA A 68 -11.82 -13.17 21.07
CA ALA A 68 -11.47 -11.74 21.02
C ALA A 68 -10.32 -11.44 21.99
N VAL A 69 -9.42 -10.53 21.63
CA VAL A 69 -8.27 -10.13 22.46
C VAL A 69 -8.24 -8.61 22.59
N PRO A 70 -9.19 -8.02 23.34
CA PRO A 70 -9.35 -6.57 23.41
C PRO A 70 -8.14 -5.87 24.05
N GLU A 71 -7.38 -6.54 24.92
CA GLU A 71 -6.22 -5.94 25.62
C GLU A 71 -4.99 -5.74 24.73
N ALA A 72 -4.98 -6.35 23.55
CA ALA A 72 -3.91 -6.23 22.57
C ALA A 72 -4.36 -5.52 21.28
N ASP A 73 -5.59 -4.97 21.28
CA ASP A 73 -6.21 -4.37 20.10
C ASP A 73 -6.09 -2.85 20.06
N GLY A 74 -5.60 -2.35 18.93
CA GLY A 74 -5.79 -0.97 18.54
C GLY A 74 -4.54 -0.09 18.57
N PHE A 75 -4.73 1.10 18.03
CA PHE A 75 -3.69 2.04 17.64
C PHE A 75 -4.11 3.45 18.06
N VAL A 76 -3.16 4.27 18.46
CA VAL A 76 -3.39 5.66 18.86
C VAL A 76 -2.44 6.54 18.06
N ARG A 77 -3.00 7.57 17.43
CA ARG A 77 -2.26 8.65 16.79
C ARG A 77 -2.16 9.84 17.70
N TYR A 78 -0.97 10.39 17.82
CA TYR A 78 -0.71 11.57 18.64
C TYR A 78 0.27 12.51 17.94
N GLU A 79 0.22 13.78 18.31
CA GLU A 79 1.15 14.80 17.82
C GLU A 79 2.34 14.91 18.79
N GLU A 80 3.55 14.70 18.26
CA GLU A 80 4.80 14.92 18.97
C GLU A 80 5.07 16.43 19.13
N VAL A 81 6.04 16.78 19.99
CA VAL A 81 6.40 18.19 20.29
C VAL A 81 6.83 18.97 19.04
N ASP A 82 7.39 18.28 18.03
CA ASP A 82 7.82 18.87 16.77
C ASP A 82 6.70 18.99 15.71
N GLY A 83 5.48 18.54 16.03
CA GLY A 83 4.32 18.58 15.15
C GLY A 83 4.16 17.37 14.23
N THR A 84 5.05 16.38 14.32
CA THR A 84 4.95 15.11 13.60
C THR A 84 3.81 14.27 14.19
N ILE A 85 2.99 13.66 13.34
CA ILE A 85 1.97 12.70 13.79
C ILE A 85 2.60 11.32 13.82
N VAL A 86 2.49 10.63 14.95
CA VAL A 86 3.03 9.28 15.15
C VAL A 86 1.90 8.31 15.46
N CYS A 87 1.97 7.10 14.91
CA CYS A 87 1.09 5.98 15.23
C CYS A 87 1.81 4.99 16.16
N ARG A 88 1.19 4.67 17.30
CA ARG A 88 1.65 3.62 18.23
C ARG A 88 0.54 2.65 18.54
N GLN A 89 0.89 1.48 19.09
CA GLN A 89 -0.15 0.62 19.67
C GLN A 89 -0.81 1.32 20.85
N ALA A 90 -2.10 1.09 21.02
CA ALA A 90 -2.81 1.48 22.22
C ALA A 90 -2.20 0.77 23.45
N THR A 91 -2.13 1.47 24.59
CA THR A 91 -1.81 0.77 25.85
C THR A 91 -2.95 -0.21 26.19
N PRO A 92 -2.72 -1.20 27.07
CA PRO A 92 -3.80 -2.10 27.48
C PRO A 92 -5.04 -1.35 27.99
N GLU A 93 -4.86 -0.24 28.71
CA GLU A 93 -5.95 0.60 29.22
C GLU A 93 -6.71 1.32 28.09
N GLU A 94 -5.99 1.88 27.11
CA GLU A 94 -6.60 2.52 25.94
C GLU A 94 -7.34 1.49 25.06
N SER A 95 -6.78 0.30 24.91
CA SER A 95 -7.35 -0.82 24.15
C SER A 95 -8.66 -1.29 24.79
N LEU A 96 -8.64 -1.48 26.12
CA LEU A 96 -9.83 -1.80 26.92
C LEU A 96 -10.89 -0.69 26.81
N ALA A 97 -10.50 0.58 26.90
CA ALA A 97 -11.43 1.69 26.75
C ALA A 97 -12.10 1.73 25.36
N MET A 98 -11.38 1.33 24.29
CA MET A 98 -11.96 1.19 22.96
C MET A 98 -12.91 -0.02 22.87
N ALA A 99 -12.59 -1.12 23.55
CA ALA A 99 -13.41 -2.33 23.57
C ALA A 99 -14.70 -2.18 24.38
N GLU A 100 -14.68 -1.39 25.46
CA GLU A 100 -15.82 -1.09 26.34
C GLU A 100 -16.79 -0.05 25.75
N ARG A 101 -16.70 0.23 24.45
CA ARG A 101 -17.64 1.13 23.76
C ARG A 101 -19.08 0.67 23.91
N ASP A 102 -19.94 1.63 24.26
CA ASP A 102 -21.38 1.43 24.42
C ASP A 102 -21.94 0.65 23.21
N PRO A 103 -22.46 -0.58 23.44
CA PRO A 103 -22.97 -1.40 22.36
C PRO A 103 -24.17 -0.80 21.64
N ASP A 104 -24.92 0.05 22.35
CA ASP A 104 -26.15 0.68 21.85
C ASP A 104 -25.88 2.10 21.34
N PHE A 105 -24.60 2.50 21.21
CA PHE A 105 -24.23 3.82 20.71
C PHE A 105 -24.87 4.05 19.33
N PRO A 106 -25.67 5.12 19.13
CA PRO A 106 -26.38 5.32 17.89
C PRO A 106 -25.45 5.51 16.69
N LEU A 107 -25.51 4.56 15.75
CA LEU A 107 -24.73 4.56 14.52
C LEU A 107 -25.66 4.38 13.31
N HIS A 108 -25.34 5.06 12.21
CA HIS A 108 -26.07 4.90 10.94
C HIS A 108 -25.11 4.64 9.80
N THR A 109 -25.53 3.79 8.86
CA THR A 109 -24.71 3.53 7.67
C THR A 109 -24.57 4.80 6.84
N ILE A 110 -23.32 5.22 6.58
CA ILE A 110 -23.01 6.41 5.78
C ILE A 110 -22.51 6.07 4.37
N SER A 111 -22.10 4.82 4.17
CA SER A 111 -21.63 4.30 2.88
C SER A 111 -22.80 3.87 1.99
N PRO A 112 -22.66 3.92 0.65
CA PRO A 112 -23.70 3.43 -0.24
C PRO A 112 -23.89 1.91 -0.07
N ILE A 113 -25.09 1.49 0.35
CA ILE A 113 -25.46 0.07 0.38
C ILE A 113 -25.92 -0.34 -1.03
N ARG A 114 -25.07 -1.03 -1.77
CA ARG A 114 -25.44 -1.67 -3.04
C ARG A 114 -26.07 -3.03 -2.71
N LEU A 115 -27.37 -3.03 -2.40
CA LEU A 115 -28.14 -4.27 -2.24
C LEU A 115 -28.25 -4.94 -3.64
N TYR A 116 -27.84 -6.21 -3.76
CA TYR A 116 -28.09 -7.10 -4.92
C TYR A 116 -27.23 -6.97 -6.19
N GLN A 117 -25.93 -6.70 -6.09
CA GLN A 117 -24.99 -7.18 -7.13
C GLN A 117 -24.11 -8.25 -6.51
N GLN A 118 -23.82 -9.33 -7.25
CA GLN A 118 -22.77 -10.30 -6.87
C GLN A 118 -21.57 -9.50 -6.40
N GLN A 119 -21.21 -9.64 -5.12
CA GLN A 119 -20.12 -8.87 -4.55
C GLN A 119 -18.83 -9.27 -5.27
N THR A 120 -18.32 -8.40 -6.14
CA THR A 120 -17.16 -8.68 -7.00
C THR A 120 -15.83 -8.25 -6.35
N GLY A 121 -15.81 -8.01 -5.04
CA GLY A 121 -14.64 -7.48 -4.32
C GLY A 121 -14.91 -7.07 -2.88
N LEU A 122 -13.91 -6.48 -2.24
CA LEU A 122 -14.00 -5.99 -0.87
C LEU A 122 -15.11 -4.93 -0.80
N LYS A 123 -15.94 -5.03 0.24
CA LYS A 123 -16.89 -3.99 0.61
C LYS A 123 -16.63 -3.54 2.04
N ILE A 124 -16.46 -2.24 2.23
CA ILE A 124 -16.36 -1.59 3.53
C ILE A 124 -17.66 -0.82 3.75
N ILE A 125 -18.43 -1.27 4.74
CA ILE A 125 -19.62 -0.57 5.20
C ILE A 125 -19.21 0.31 6.38
N LEU A 126 -19.19 1.62 6.14
CA LEU A 126 -18.98 2.60 7.20
C LEU A 126 -20.29 2.91 7.94
N ARG A 127 -20.28 2.81 9.27
CA ARG A 127 -21.35 3.31 10.15
C ARG A 127 -20.84 4.52 10.93
N GLY A 128 -21.45 5.67 10.75
CA GLY A 128 -21.04 6.93 11.36
C GLY A 128 -21.87 7.31 12.58
N THR A 129 -21.28 8.08 13.49
CA THR A 129 -22.00 8.72 14.60
C THR A 129 -22.84 9.91 14.13
N ALA A 130 -23.80 10.35 14.96
CA ALA A 130 -24.50 11.61 14.73
C ALA A 130 -23.57 12.83 14.76
N GLN A 131 -22.48 12.77 15.53
CA GLN A 131 -21.46 13.82 15.62
C GLN A 131 -20.78 14.04 14.26
N LEU A 132 -20.39 12.96 13.57
CA LEU A 132 -19.78 13.00 12.24
C LEU A 132 -20.66 13.69 11.18
N ASN A 133 -21.99 13.67 11.34
CA ASN A 133 -22.90 14.34 10.39
C ASN A 133 -22.70 15.86 10.33
N ASN A 134 -22.11 16.46 11.36
CA ASN A 134 -21.77 17.88 11.38
C ASN A 134 -20.48 18.22 10.61
N PHE A 135 -19.76 17.20 10.12
CA PHE A 135 -18.47 17.33 9.43
C PHE A 135 -18.54 16.65 8.05
N PRO A 136 -19.20 17.28 7.06
CA PRO A 136 -19.41 16.66 5.74
C PRO A 136 -18.10 16.35 5.01
N ASP A 137 -17.06 17.16 5.19
CA ASP A 137 -15.76 16.96 4.54
C ASP A 137 -15.02 15.74 5.11
N ALA A 138 -15.01 15.59 6.44
CA ALA A 138 -14.47 14.40 7.12
C ALA A 138 -15.23 13.13 6.70
N ARG A 139 -16.56 13.22 6.63
CA ARG A 139 -17.41 12.11 6.14
C ARG A 139 -17.05 11.74 4.70
N ALA A 140 -16.87 12.72 3.82
CA ALA A 140 -16.49 12.48 2.43
C ALA A 140 -15.09 11.83 2.32
N ALA A 141 -14.14 12.27 3.16
CA ALA A 141 -12.80 11.71 3.21
C ALA A 141 -12.78 10.25 3.70
N PHE A 142 -13.55 9.91 4.74
CA PHE A 142 -13.73 8.50 5.14
C PHE A 142 -14.28 7.63 4.00
N LEU A 143 -15.26 8.13 3.25
CA LEU A 143 -15.82 7.41 2.10
C LEU A 143 -14.79 7.24 0.97
N ARG A 144 -13.93 8.23 0.73
CA ARG A 144 -12.81 8.12 -0.22
C ARG A 144 -11.77 7.10 0.25
N ALA A 145 -11.40 7.13 1.53
CA ALA A 145 -10.44 6.19 2.11
C ALA A 145 -10.93 4.73 2.00
N ALA A 146 -12.20 4.48 2.33
CA ALA A 146 -12.81 3.17 2.11
C ALA A 146 -12.81 2.78 0.62
N ALA A 147 -13.18 3.70 -0.27
CA ALA A 147 -13.19 3.46 -1.71
C ALA A 147 -11.78 3.18 -2.28
N ALA A 148 -10.72 3.73 -1.70
CA ALA A 148 -9.34 3.46 -2.10
C ALA A 148 -9.00 1.97 -1.93
N TRP A 149 -9.30 1.39 -0.77
CA TRP A 149 -9.11 -0.05 -0.51
C TRP A 149 -10.08 -0.93 -1.33
N GLU A 150 -11.38 -0.59 -1.35
CA GLU A 150 -12.37 -1.30 -2.19
C GLU A 150 -11.96 -1.31 -3.67
N GLY A 151 -11.32 -0.24 -4.14
CA GLY A 151 -10.83 -0.08 -5.50
C GLY A 151 -9.68 -1.01 -5.89
N LEU A 152 -8.99 -1.59 -4.90
CA LEU A 152 -7.75 -2.37 -5.09
C LEU A 152 -7.93 -3.86 -4.78
N ILE A 153 -8.89 -4.25 -3.93
CA ILE A 153 -9.06 -5.63 -3.45
C ILE A 153 -10.28 -6.31 -4.10
N LYS A 154 -10.10 -7.52 -4.63
CA LYS A 154 -11.15 -8.36 -5.25
C LYS A 154 -11.64 -9.50 -4.36
N THR A 155 -11.05 -9.73 -3.19
CA THR A 155 -11.60 -10.67 -2.20
C THR A 155 -13.03 -10.29 -1.84
N PRO A 156 -14.03 -11.16 -2.03
CA PRO A 156 -15.45 -10.80 -1.90
C PRO A 156 -15.95 -10.84 -0.45
N ILE A 157 -15.34 -10.05 0.44
CA ILE A 157 -15.75 -9.94 1.86
C ILE A 157 -16.35 -8.58 2.17
N THR A 158 -17.31 -8.54 3.09
CA THR A 158 -17.86 -7.31 3.66
C THR A 158 -17.30 -7.10 5.06
N VAL A 159 -16.66 -5.95 5.28
CA VAL A 159 -16.18 -5.47 6.58
C VAL A 159 -17.06 -4.29 7.00
N VAL A 160 -17.51 -4.28 8.26
CA VAL A 160 -18.21 -3.14 8.84
C VAL A 160 -17.26 -2.39 9.75
N ILE A 161 -17.06 -1.10 9.51
CA ILE A 161 -16.19 -0.25 10.33
C ILE A 161 -17.01 0.92 10.87
N ASP A 162 -16.95 1.11 12.18
CA ASP A 162 -17.58 2.25 12.82
C ASP A 162 -16.65 3.45 12.79
N VAL A 163 -17.15 4.63 12.42
CA VAL A 163 -16.33 5.83 12.24
C VAL A 163 -16.88 7.03 12.99
N ASP A 164 -15.99 7.84 13.54
CA ASP A 164 -16.33 9.08 14.25
C ASP A 164 -15.36 10.22 13.91
N PHE A 165 -15.86 11.45 13.97
CA PHE A 165 -15.06 12.66 13.86
C PHE A 165 -15.69 13.76 14.69
N GLY A 166 -14.93 14.33 15.62
CA GLY A 166 -15.39 15.41 16.48
C GLY A 166 -14.56 15.54 17.75
N THR A 167 -15.09 16.16 18.80
CA THR A 167 -14.36 16.40 20.06
C THR A 167 -14.37 15.18 20.99
N THR A 168 -15.15 14.15 20.66
CA THR A 168 -15.22 12.88 21.38
C THR A 168 -15.05 11.71 20.42
N ARG A 169 -14.51 10.60 20.93
CA ARG A 169 -14.49 9.28 20.30
C ARG A 169 -15.67 8.47 20.82
N PHE A 170 -16.70 8.29 20.01
CA PHE A 170 -17.91 7.52 20.36
C PHE A 170 -18.47 7.94 21.74
N GLY A 171 -18.55 9.25 21.98
CA GLY A 171 -19.06 9.84 23.22
C GLY A 171 -18.02 10.01 24.35
N GLN A 172 -16.82 9.45 24.22
CA GLN A 172 -15.74 9.61 25.21
C GLN A 172 -14.76 10.72 24.79
N PRO A 173 -14.36 11.64 25.69
CA PRO A 173 -13.36 12.65 25.36
C PRO A 173 -12.02 12.02 24.92
N TYR A 174 -11.36 12.64 23.92
CA TYR A 174 -9.99 12.25 23.58
C TYR A 174 -9.02 12.62 24.72
N PRO A 175 -8.02 11.78 25.01
CA PRO A 175 -6.89 12.20 25.83
C PRO A 175 -6.12 13.37 25.19
N SER A 176 -5.40 14.13 26.02
CA SER A 176 -4.58 15.24 25.53
C SER A 176 -3.54 14.78 24.51
N GLY A 177 -3.39 15.51 23.42
CA GLY A 177 -2.42 15.20 22.36
C GLY A 177 -2.84 14.07 21.41
N VAL A 178 -3.97 13.41 21.65
CA VAL A 178 -4.47 12.32 20.79
C VAL A 178 -5.23 12.90 19.60
N LEU A 179 -4.67 12.66 18.42
CA LEU A 179 -5.24 13.00 17.13
C LEU A 179 -6.35 12.04 16.73
N GLY A 180 -6.21 10.76 17.05
CA GLY A 180 -7.19 9.74 16.71
C GLY A 180 -6.79 8.37 17.22
N SER A 181 -7.65 7.38 17.00
CA SER A 181 -7.35 5.99 17.34
C SER A 181 -8.15 5.00 16.50
N THR A 182 -7.70 3.76 16.50
CA THR A 182 -8.29 2.65 15.75
C THR A 182 -8.34 1.40 16.61
N SER A 183 -9.43 0.65 16.53
CA SER A 183 -9.53 -0.73 16.99
C SER A 183 -9.76 -1.62 15.77
N SER A 184 -9.00 -2.71 15.66
CA SER A 184 -9.00 -3.57 14.48
C SER A 184 -9.91 -4.80 14.64
N GLN A 185 -10.57 -4.94 15.79
CA GLN A 185 -11.29 -6.16 16.19
C GLN A 185 -10.33 -7.36 16.15
N SER A 186 -9.30 -7.31 16.99
CA SER A 186 -8.28 -8.36 17.08
C SER A 186 -8.83 -9.65 17.67
N ILE A 187 -8.62 -10.75 16.94
CA ILE A 187 -9.04 -12.09 17.31
C ILE A 187 -7.82 -12.99 17.36
N ALA A 188 -7.77 -13.89 18.33
CA ALA A 188 -6.75 -14.93 18.42
C ALA A 188 -7.34 -16.32 18.31
N PHE A 189 -6.55 -17.19 17.69
CA PHE A 189 -6.82 -18.61 17.55
C PHE A 189 -5.65 -19.42 18.10
N ARG A 190 -5.97 -20.46 18.87
CA ARG A 190 -4.97 -21.42 19.33
C ARG A 190 -4.80 -22.54 18.32
N SER A 191 -3.55 -22.95 18.08
CA SER A 191 -3.24 -24.12 17.23
C SER A 191 -3.81 -24.09 15.79
N ILE A 192 -3.95 -22.89 15.20
CA ILE A 192 -4.63 -22.68 13.91
C ILE A 192 -3.69 -22.65 12.70
N TYR A 193 -2.39 -22.47 12.93
CA TYR A 193 -1.46 -22.13 11.87
C TYR A 193 -1.51 -23.07 10.65
N ALA A 194 -1.63 -24.39 10.87
CA ALA A 194 -1.73 -25.36 9.79
C ALA A 194 -2.96 -25.14 8.89
N GLU A 195 -4.08 -24.73 9.47
CA GLU A 195 -5.29 -24.39 8.72
C GLU A 195 -5.11 -23.07 7.96
N ILE A 196 -4.53 -22.04 8.59
CA ILE A 196 -4.20 -20.78 7.89
C ILE A 196 -3.30 -21.04 6.68
N ARG A 197 -2.27 -21.87 6.84
CA ARG A 197 -1.41 -22.27 5.71
C ARG A 197 -2.21 -22.99 4.62
N SER A 198 -3.14 -23.88 4.99
CA SER A 198 -4.02 -24.57 4.05
C SER A 198 -4.88 -23.56 3.26
N ARG A 199 -5.48 -22.58 3.95
CA ARG A 199 -6.30 -21.52 3.34
C ARG A 199 -5.50 -20.60 2.43
N LEU A 200 -4.28 -20.21 2.83
CA LEU A 200 -3.36 -19.46 1.97
C LEU A 200 -3.03 -20.23 0.68
N ILE A 201 -2.70 -21.53 0.77
CA ILE A 201 -2.41 -22.36 -0.40
C ILE A 201 -3.65 -22.49 -1.30
N ALA A 202 -4.82 -22.73 -0.72
CA ALA A 202 -6.07 -22.86 -1.46
C ALA A 202 -6.52 -21.55 -2.12
N GLY A 203 -6.23 -20.42 -1.48
CA GLY A 203 -6.54 -19.07 -1.96
C GLY A 203 -5.49 -18.45 -2.88
N ALA A 204 -4.35 -19.11 -3.11
CA ALA A 204 -3.29 -18.58 -3.96
C ALA A 204 -3.79 -18.29 -5.39
N SER A 205 -3.62 -17.05 -5.83
CA SER A 205 -4.08 -16.58 -7.15
C SER A 205 -2.98 -16.65 -8.22
N THR A 206 -1.72 -16.79 -7.79
CA THR A 206 -0.54 -16.87 -8.67
C THR A 206 0.35 -18.08 -8.37
N ALA A 207 1.21 -18.43 -9.33
CA ALA A 207 2.23 -19.47 -9.14
C ALA A 207 3.28 -19.07 -8.09
N GLN A 208 3.57 -17.77 -7.97
CA GLN A 208 4.48 -17.19 -7.00
C GLN A 208 3.93 -17.36 -5.58
N GLU A 209 2.66 -17.01 -5.35
CA GLU A 209 1.97 -17.25 -4.08
C GLU A 209 1.90 -18.73 -3.74
N THR A 210 1.54 -19.57 -4.71
CA THR A 210 1.52 -21.03 -4.52
C THR A 210 2.88 -21.52 -4.06
N SER A 211 3.97 -21.04 -4.67
CA SER A 211 5.33 -21.40 -4.25
C SER A 211 5.70 -20.84 -2.88
N LEU A 212 5.30 -19.60 -2.57
CA LEU A 212 5.55 -18.94 -1.29
C LEU A 212 4.89 -19.72 -0.15
N TYR A 213 3.59 -19.99 -0.25
CA TYR A 213 2.82 -20.64 0.80
C TYR A 213 3.20 -22.12 0.97
N ASN A 214 3.54 -22.82 -0.12
CA ASN A 214 4.05 -24.19 -0.02
C ASN A 214 5.40 -24.27 0.72
N SER A 215 6.24 -23.24 0.61
CA SER A 215 7.51 -23.14 1.33
C SER A 215 7.36 -22.81 2.83
N LEU A 216 6.17 -22.42 3.29
CA LEU A 216 5.93 -22.23 4.73
C LEU A 216 5.97 -23.59 5.46
N PRO A 217 6.51 -23.65 6.70
CA PRO A 217 6.50 -24.86 7.55
C PRO A 217 5.13 -25.52 7.64
N ALA A 218 5.05 -26.85 7.59
CA ALA A 218 3.76 -27.53 7.50
C ALA A 218 2.89 -27.43 8.77
N SER A 219 3.51 -27.49 9.96
CA SER A 219 2.77 -27.69 11.22
C SER A 219 3.01 -26.63 12.29
N THR A 220 4.24 -26.13 12.44
CA THR A 220 4.59 -25.13 13.45
C THR A 220 5.50 -24.08 12.86
N MET A 221 5.32 -22.83 13.29
CA MET A 221 6.17 -21.73 12.86
C MET A 221 7.36 -21.55 13.80
N PRO A 222 8.61 -21.57 13.29
CA PRO A 222 9.77 -21.21 14.08
C PRO A 222 9.78 -19.70 14.30
N THR A 223 9.88 -19.26 15.56
CA THR A 223 10.12 -17.86 15.92
C THR A 223 11.40 -17.74 16.73
N ASP A 224 11.92 -16.52 16.86
CA ASP A 224 13.03 -16.19 17.77
C ASP A 224 12.67 -16.33 19.26
N LEU A 225 11.38 -16.38 19.59
CA LEU A 225 10.86 -16.61 20.96
C LEU A 225 10.39 -18.06 21.20
N GLY A 226 10.68 -18.96 20.28
CA GLY A 226 10.26 -20.37 20.31
C GLY A 226 9.17 -20.71 19.29
N PRO A 227 8.97 -21.99 18.95
CA PRO A 227 7.98 -22.38 17.96
C PRO A 227 6.56 -22.07 18.45
N THR A 228 5.66 -21.73 17.53
CA THR A 228 4.24 -21.52 17.83
C THR A 228 3.33 -22.06 16.72
N THR A 229 2.07 -22.28 17.08
CA THR A 229 0.96 -22.60 16.19
C THR A 229 -0.20 -21.61 16.35
N ASP A 230 -0.06 -20.65 17.26
CA ASP A 230 -1.08 -19.66 17.57
C ASP A 230 -0.93 -18.46 16.65
N VAL A 231 -2.06 -17.98 16.14
CA VAL A 231 -2.14 -16.81 15.27
C VAL A 231 -3.20 -15.86 15.80
N MET A 232 -2.94 -14.55 15.70
CA MET A 232 -3.90 -13.51 15.99
C MET A 232 -3.92 -12.47 14.86
N GLY A 233 -4.98 -11.66 14.78
CA GLY A 233 -5.07 -10.62 13.76
C GLY A 233 -6.45 -9.97 13.71
N ALA A 234 -6.61 -9.01 12.80
CA ALA A 234 -7.89 -8.37 12.55
C ALA A 234 -8.91 -9.37 11.97
N SER A 235 -10.18 -9.22 12.32
CA SER A 235 -11.26 -10.08 11.82
C SER A 235 -11.37 -10.11 10.29
N ALA A 236 -11.05 -9.00 9.62
CA ALA A 236 -11.05 -8.90 8.17
C ALA A 236 -10.14 -9.93 7.50
N VAL A 237 -8.94 -10.18 8.06
CA VAL A 237 -7.98 -11.17 7.54
C VAL A 237 -8.56 -12.58 7.62
N PHE A 238 -9.21 -12.91 8.73
CA PHE A 238 -9.82 -14.24 8.90
C PHE A 238 -11.04 -14.43 8.00
N ARG A 239 -11.77 -13.37 7.62
CA ARG A 239 -12.79 -13.44 6.56
C ARG A 239 -12.17 -13.67 5.19
N ALA A 240 -11.07 -12.99 4.88
CA ALA A 240 -10.35 -13.18 3.61
C ALA A 240 -9.85 -14.62 3.44
N LEU A 241 -9.45 -15.27 4.55
CA LEU A 241 -9.03 -16.66 4.61
C LEU A 241 -10.16 -17.68 4.72
N ASP A 242 -11.43 -17.28 4.62
CA ASP A 242 -12.60 -18.16 4.76
C ASP A 242 -12.65 -18.90 6.13
N LEU A 243 -12.15 -18.25 7.18
CA LEU A 243 -12.20 -18.72 8.57
C LEU A 243 -13.31 -18.04 9.39
N LEU A 244 -13.87 -16.96 8.86
CA LEU A 244 -15.05 -16.26 9.36
C LEU A 244 -16.03 -16.04 8.20
N ASN A 245 -17.32 -15.86 8.50
CA ASN A 245 -18.33 -15.57 7.49
C ASN A 245 -17.86 -14.39 6.60
N PRO A 246 -17.91 -14.48 5.26
CA PRO A 246 -17.41 -13.41 4.40
C PRO A 246 -18.18 -12.10 4.57
N VAL A 247 -19.40 -12.11 5.11
CA VAL A 247 -20.20 -10.91 5.37
C VAL A 247 -20.24 -10.63 6.88
N ALA A 248 -19.57 -9.55 7.31
CA ALA A 248 -19.62 -9.12 8.70
C ALA A 248 -21.05 -8.80 9.16
N ASN A 249 -21.39 -9.29 10.35
CA ASN A 249 -22.66 -9.03 11.02
C ASN A 249 -22.37 -8.59 12.46
N PRO A 250 -22.03 -7.31 12.70
CA PRO A 250 -21.58 -6.84 14.00
C PRO A 250 -22.50 -7.22 15.16
N ASP A 251 -23.82 -7.20 14.95
CA ASP A 251 -24.80 -7.48 16.00
C ASP A 251 -24.88 -8.98 16.29
N GLY A 252 -24.83 -9.81 15.25
CA GLY A 252 -24.89 -11.27 15.36
C GLY A 252 -23.60 -11.93 15.84
N GLU A 253 -22.46 -11.27 15.68
CA GLU A 253 -21.14 -11.84 16.01
C GLU A 253 -20.47 -11.19 17.23
N ARG A 254 -21.09 -10.16 17.84
CA ARG A 254 -20.50 -9.38 18.94
C ARG A 254 -20.09 -10.22 20.14
N SER A 255 -20.90 -11.20 20.53
CA SER A 255 -20.61 -12.05 21.69
C SER A 255 -19.35 -12.90 21.50
N GLN A 256 -18.95 -13.13 20.25
CA GLN A 256 -17.80 -13.97 19.90
C GLN A 256 -16.58 -13.11 19.53
N LEU A 257 -16.78 -12.05 18.74
CA LEU A 257 -15.71 -11.25 18.15
C LEU A 257 -15.48 -9.90 18.87
N GLY A 258 -16.34 -9.53 19.81
CA GLY A 258 -16.34 -8.18 20.38
C GLY A 258 -16.93 -7.13 19.43
N PRO A 259 -16.82 -5.83 19.75
CA PRO A 259 -17.27 -4.76 18.87
C PRO A 259 -16.58 -4.83 17.49
N PRO A 260 -17.23 -4.38 16.41
CA PRO A 260 -16.57 -4.30 15.10
C PRO A 260 -15.44 -3.27 15.13
N PRO A 261 -14.53 -3.31 14.12
CA PRO A 261 -13.47 -2.32 14.00
C PRO A 261 -14.01 -0.89 14.09
N SER A 262 -13.25 0.00 14.71
CA SER A 262 -13.68 1.38 14.91
C SER A 262 -12.55 2.39 14.77
N ILE A 263 -12.81 3.49 14.07
CA ILE A 263 -11.84 4.56 13.80
C ILE A 263 -12.46 5.89 14.26
N GLY A 264 -11.66 6.76 14.86
CA GLY A 264 -12.16 8.03 15.39
C GLY A 264 -11.06 9.06 15.41
N PHE A 265 -11.36 10.26 14.91
CA PHE A 265 -10.43 11.38 14.89
C PHE A 265 -10.94 12.59 15.65
N ASN A 266 -10.00 13.30 16.27
CA ASN A 266 -10.23 14.44 17.12
C ASN A 266 -10.26 15.74 16.31
N SER A 267 -11.42 16.39 16.23
CA SER A 267 -11.62 17.61 15.44
C SER A 267 -10.88 18.85 15.98
N THR A 268 -10.17 18.76 17.10
CA THR A 268 -9.34 19.86 17.60
C THR A 268 -8.07 20.06 16.76
N PHE A 269 -7.68 19.06 15.97
CA PHE A 269 -6.52 19.13 15.08
C PHE A 269 -6.89 19.75 13.74
N LYS A 270 -5.90 20.38 13.10
CA LYS A 270 -6.05 20.97 11.77
C LYS A 270 -5.84 19.91 10.68
N PHE A 271 -6.91 19.57 10.00
CA PHE A 271 -6.90 18.60 8.90
C PHE A 271 -7.11 19.28 7.56
N ASP A 272 -6.44 18.75 6.54
CA ASP A 272 -6.87 18.87 5.15
C ASP A 272 -7.70 17.64 4.79
N PHE A 273 -8.89 17.85 4.26
CA PHE A 273 -9.79 16.75 3.93
C PHE A 273 -9.71 16.38 2.45
N ASP A 274 -9.20 17.24 1.56
CA ASP A 274 -9.21 17.02 0.12
C ASP A 274 -7.78 17.08 -0.46
N PRO A 275 -7.14 15.93 -0.74
CA PRO A 275 -5.78 15.92 -1.24
C PRO A 275 -5.65 16.33 -2.73
N SER A 276 -6.76 16.64 -3.43
CA SER A 276 -6.75 16.84 -4.88
C SER A 276 -6.06 18.12 -5.35
N ASP A 277 -5.89 19.11 -4.48
CA ASP A 277 -5.16 20.35 -4.72
C ASP A 277 -3.84 20.46 -3.92
N GLY A 278 -3.41 19.36 -3.30
CA GLY A 278 -2.25 19.29 -2.41
C GLY A 278 -2.66 19.34 -0.94
N ILE A 279 -1.67 19.34 -0.03
CA ILE A 279 -1.91 19.47 1.41
C ILE A 279 -1.31 20.78 1.88
N ASP A 280 -2.11 21.61 2.56
CA ASP A 280 -1.60 22.87 3.10
C ASP A 280 -0.48 22.60 4.13
N PRO A 281 0.60 23.41 4.15
CA PRO A 281 1.76 23.15 5.01
C PRO A 281 1.48 23.05 6.52
N ASP A 282 0.39 23.63 7.02
CA ASP A 282 0.02 23.60 8.44
C ASP A 282 -1.05 22.55 8.78
N LYS A 283 -1.46 21.72 7.81
CA LYS A 283 -2.53 20.73 7.99
C LYS A 283 -2.02 19.30 7.87
N ILE A 284 -2.74 18.40 8.53
CA ILE A 284 -2.54 16.95 8.44
C ILE A 284 -3.46 16.43 7.34
N ASP A 285 -2.95 15.59 6.44
CA ASP A 285 -3.78 14.93 5.44
C ASP A 285 -4.72 13.91 6.09
N PHE A 286 -6.01 14.26 6.19
CA PHE A 286 -7.03 13.39 6.77
C PHE A 286 -7.30 12.15 5.92
N ASP A 287 -7.23 12.28 4.59
CA ASP A 287 -7.47 11.16 3.69
C ASP A 287 -6.35 10.12 3.86
N ALA A 288 -5.09 10.53 3.94
CA ALA A 288 -3.97 9.64 4.20
C ALA A 288 -4.09 8.91 5.55
N VAL A 289 -4.33 9.63 6.65
CA VAL A 289 -4.47 8.97 7.97
C VAL A 289 -5.71 8.06 8.01
N ALA A 290 -6.83 8.42 7.38
CA ALA A 290 -7.99 7.54 7.33
C ALA A 290 -7.73 6.28 6.49
N VAL A 291 -6.99 6.38 5.37
CA VAL A 291 -6.57 5.21 4.58
C VAL A 291 -5.66 4.31 5.41
N HIS A 292 -4.69 4.88 6.13
CA HIS A 292 -3.79 4.16 7.02
C HIS A 292 -4.55 3.40 8.11
N GLU A 293 -5.47 4.07 8.82
CA GLU A 293 -6.25 3.44 9.89
C GLU A 293 -7.16 2.30 9.39
N ILE A 294 -7.70 2.43 8.17
CA ILE A 294 -8.39 1.30 7.53
C ILE A 294 -7.42 0.16 7.21
N GLY A 295 -6.16 0.46 6.88
CA GLY A 295 -5.09 -0.54 6.73
C GLY A 295 -4.92 -1.41 7.98
N HIS A 296 -4.85 -0.80 9.17
CA HIS A 296 -4.82 -1.56 10.42
C HIS A 296 -6.05 -2.48 10.57
N ALA A 297 -7.25 -1.97 10.29
CA ALA A 297 -8.48 -2.78 10.31
C ALA A 297 -8.49 -3.92 9.27
N LEU A 298 -7.74 -3.80 8.19
CA LEU A 298 -7.56 -4.84 7.17
C LEU A 298 -6.46 -5.86 7.52
N GLY A 299 -5.64 -5.60 8.53
CA GLY A 299 -4.69 -6.60 9.04
C GLY A 299 -3.22 -6.21 9.07
N PHE A 300 -2.88 -4.94 8.82
CA PHE A 300 -1.54 -4.44 9.10
C PHE A 300 -1.32 -4.34 10.62
N THR A 301 -1.08 -5.49 11.24
CA THR A 301 -0.81 -5.63 12.67
C THR A 301 0.38 -6.57 12.86
N SER A 302 1.10 -6.41 13.97
CA SER A 302 2.24 -7.25 14.34
C SER A 302 2.25 -7.49 15.84
N ASN A 303 2.68 -8.68 16.26
CA ASN A 303 2.84 -9.03 17.66
C ASN A 303 4.30 -8.90 18.15
N THR A 304 5.19 -8.39 17.29
CA THR A 304 6.60 -8.17 17.62
C THR A 304 6.76 -7.21 18.80
N GLY A 305 7.59 -7.59 19.76
CA GLY A 305 7.85 -6.85 20.99
C GLY A 305 6.78 -7.01 22.07
N MET A 306 5.63 -7.64 21.80
CA MET A 306 4.52 -7.73 22.76
C MET A 306 4.91 -8.48 24.04
N ARG A 307 5.62 -9.61 23.92
CA ARG A 307 6.07 -10.39 25.09
C ARG A 307 7.13 -9.68 25.93
N GLU A 308 7.77 -8.65 25.40
CA GLU A 308 8.73 -7.85 26.17
C GLU A 308 8.02 -6.88 27.11
N LEU A 309 6.81 -6.43 26.73
CA LEU A 309 5.94 -5.60 27.57
C LEU A 309 5.04 -6.45 28.48
N LEU A 310 4.50 -7.54 27.95
CA LEU A 310 3.58 -8.45 28.64
C LEU A 310 4.10 -9.90 28.58
N PRO A 311 5.05 -10.29 29.45
CA PRO A 311 5.72 -11.61 29.39
C PRO A 311 4.79 -12.83 29.53
N SER A 312 3.61 -12.65 30.13
CA SER A 312 2.56 -13.66 30.28
C SER A 312 1.83 -13.98 28.98
N THR A 313 1.94 -13.12 27.97
CA THR A 313 1.30 -13.34 26.66
C THR A 313 1.92 -14.54 25.97
N PRO A 314 1.11 -15.47 25.39
CA PRO A 314 1.63 -16.57 24.58
C PRO A 314 2.45 -16.07 23.38
N VAL A 315 3.36 -16.90 22.86
CA VAL A 315 4.01 -16.63 21.58
C VAL A 315 2.97 -16.82 20.48
N ARG A 316 2.60 -15.75 19.79
CA ARG A 316 1.61 -15.74 18.70
C ARG A 316 2.11 -14.85 17.58
N LEU A 317 1.77 -15.22 16.34
CA LEU A 317 2.10 -14.46 15.14
C LEU A 317 0.86 -13.75 14.62
N THR A 318 1.02 -12.64 13.93
CA THR A 318 0.05 -12.15 12.96
C THR A 318 0.34 -12.70 11.57
N LEU A 319 -0.55 -12.47 10.60
CA LEU A 319 -0.26 -12.81 9.20
C LEU A 319 0.96 -12.05 8.68
N TRP A 320 1.17 -10.81 9.12
CA TRP A 320 2.35 -10.04 8.73
C TRP A 320 3.64 -10.64 9.32
N ASP A 321 3.58 -11.13 10.56
CA ASP A 321 4.74 -11.77 11.21
C ASP A 321 5.13 -13.10 10.55
N LEU A 322 4.23 -13.76 9.80
CA LEU A 322 4.58 -14.93 8.96
C LEU A 322 5.62 -14.60 7.88
N PHE A 323 5.87 -13.33 7.60
CA PHE A 323 6.81 -12.88 6.58
C PHE A 323 7.85 -11.89 7.13
N ARG A 324 7.98 -11.78 8.46
CA ARG A 324 8.96 -10.93 9.15
C ARG A 324 10.21 -11.71 9.52
N PHE A 325 11.37 -11.29 9.02
CA PHE A 325 12.64 -11.98 9.19
C PHE A 325 13.80 -11.04 9.53
N ARG A 326 14.95 -11.61 9.89
CA ARG A 326 16.23 -10.89 9.74
C ARG A 326 16.62 -10.81 8.25
N PRO A 327 17.46 -9.83 7.86
CA PRO A 327 17.94 -9.71 6.48
C PRO A 327 18.60 -10.97 5.94
N GLY A 328 18.49 -11.19 4.63
CA GLY A 328 19.08 -12.31 3.91
C GLY A 328 18.21 -13.56 3.83
N THR A 329 16.91 -13.45 4.11
CA THR A 329 15.99 -14.58 3.92
C THR A 329 15.75 -14.83 2.43
N THR A 330 15.68 -16.10 2.05
CA THR A 330 15.48 -16.53 0.66
C THR A 330 14.38 -17.56 0.60
N MET A 331 13.88 -17.84 -0.60
CA MET A 331 12.93 -18.94 -0.81
C MET A 331 13.45 -20.30 -0.32
N SER A 332 14.78 -20.54 -0.39
CA SER A 332 15.38 -21.78 0.11
C SER A 332 15.47 -21.86 1.64
N THR A 333 15.50 -20.72 2.34
CA THR A 333 15.63 -20.68 3.80
C THR A 333 14.30 -20.40 4.52
N LEU A 334 13.26 -19.99 3.79
CA LEU A 334 11.96 -19.56 4.31
C LEU A 334 11.29 -20.58 5.27
N ALA A 335 11.47 -21.87 4.99
CA ALA A 335 10.92 -22.96 5.80
C ALA A 335 11.59 -23.12 7.18
N THR A 336 12.80 -22.63 7.37
CA THR A 336 13.55 -22.80 8.64
C THR A 336 13.93 -21.48 9.30
N ALA A 337 13.91 -20.37 8.55
CA ALA A 337 14.20 -19.06 9.06
C ALA A 337 13.19 -18.66 10.14
N GLN A 338 13.69 -18.16 11.27
CA GLN A 338 12.86 -17.72 12.38
C GLN A 338 12.07 -16.47 12.00
N ARG A 339 10.79 -16.45 12.39
CA ARG A 339 9.98 -15.23 12.40
C ARG A 339 10.36 -14.38 13.61
N ILE A 340 10.53 -13.09 13.42
CA ILE A 340 11.06 -12.20 14.46
C ILE A 340 9.92 -11.57 15.25
N LEU A 341 9.77 -12.01 16.49
CA LEU A 341 8.79 -11.50 17.46
C LEU A 341 9.46 -10.70 18.59
N SER A 342 10.79 -10.65 18.68
CA SER A 342 11.49 -9.70 19.55
C SER A 342 11.59 -8.31 18.92
N SER A 343 11.63 -7.25 19.72
CA SER A 343 11.94 -5.91 19.21
C SER A 343 13.42 -5.77 18.83
N GLY A 344 13.72 -4.75 18.03
CA GLY A 344 15.06 -4.33 17.64
C GLY A 344 15.80 -5.24 16.66
N GLY A 345 17.01 -4.81 16.31
CA GLY A 345 17.79 -5.29 15.16
C GLY A 345 17.07 -5.06 13.82
N GLU A 346 17.75 -5.25 12.68
CA GLU A 346 17.08 -5.12 11.38
C GLU A 346 16.03 -6.21 11.19
N GLN A 347 14.85 -5.82 10.68
CA GLN A 347 13.74 -6.72 10.40
C GLN A 347 13.16 -6.37 9.03
N MET A 348 12.91 -7.40 8.22
CA MET A 348 12.49 -7.29 6.84
C MET A 348 11.22 -8.09 6.60
N PHE A 349 10.32 -7.53 5.81
CA PHE A 349 9.22 -8.24 5.17
C PHE A 349 9.74 -8.96 3.92
N PHE A 350 9.48 -10.26 3.80
CA PHE A 350 9.94 -11.05 2.66
C PHE A 350 8.88 -12.04 2.17
N VAL A 351 8.52 -11.91 0.89
CA VAL A 351 7.51 -12.73 0.19
C VAL A 351 8.01 -13.13 -1.21
N ALA A 352 9.18 -13.77 -1.27
CA ALA A 352 9.81 -14.21 -2.53
C ALA A 352 10.26 -13.08 -3.49
N GLY A 353 10.25 -11.84 -3.02
CA GLY A 353 10.72 -10.63 -3.72
C GLY A 353 11.88 -9.94 -2.99
N PRO A 354 12.12 -8.65 -3.27
CA PRO A 354 13.00 -7.82 -2.47
C PRO A 354 12.56 -7.81 -1.01
N GLU A 355 13.54 -7.73 -0.10
CA GLU A 355 13.28 -7.51 1.31
C GLU A 355 12.86 -6.06 1.53
N VAL A 356 11.72 -5.84 2.20
CA VAL A 356 11.18 -4.50 2.50
C VAL A 356 11.37 -4.22 3.98
N PRO A 357 12.01 -3.11 4.39
CA PRO A 357 12.32 -2.87 5.79
C PRO A 357 11.07 -2.58 6.61
N LEU A 358 11.01 -3.14 7.83
CA LEU A 358 9.92 -2.99 8.78
C LEU A 358 10.37 -2.18 10.00
N SER A 359 9.42 -1.52 10.66
CA SER A 359 9.65 -0.95 11.98
C SER A 359 9.88 -2.06 13.02
N THR A 360 10.64 -1.74 14.07
CA THR A 360 11.26 -2.75 14.96
C THR A 360 11.09 -2.45 16.45
N GLY A 361 10.52 -1.31 16.81
CA GLY A 361 10.14 -0.98 18.17
C GLY A 361 9.01 -1.87 18.71
N ARG A 362 8.88 -1.85 20.04
CA ARG A 362 7.80 -2.52 20.77
C ARG A 362 6.45 -1.87 20.49
N PRO A 363 5.33 -2.51 20.91
CA PRO A 363 3.99 -1.93 20.85
C PRO A 363 3.88 -0.48 21.35
N ASP A 364 4.57 -0.17 22.43
CA ASP A 364 4.56 1.15 23.08
C ASP A 364 5.52 2.17 22.45
N GLY A 365 6.13 1.85 21.30
CA GLY A 365 7.15 2.68 20.65
C GLY A 365 8.51 2.67 21.35
N SER A 366 8.72 1.84 22.39
CA SER A 366 10.01 1.73 23.05
C SER A 366 10.92 0.68 22.42
N GLY A 367 12.24 0.84 22.59
CA GLY A 367 13.23 -0.09 22.04
C GLY A 367 13.29 -0.07 20.51
N GLY A 368 14.08 -0.97 19.93
CA GLY A 368 14.29 -1.06 18.48
C GLY A 368 14.64 0.29 17.84
N ASP A 369 13.85 0.69 16.85
CA ASP A 369 13.98 1.95 16.12
C ASP A 369 13.01 3.04 16.60
N GLY A 370 12.32 2.83 17.73
CA GLY A 370 11.36 3.79 18.26
C GLY A 370 9.98 3.75 17.61
N ASN A 371 9.81 2.98 16.53
CA ASN A 371 8.55 2.89 15.79
C ASN A 371 7.94 1.49 15.92
N GLN A 372 6.63 1.41 16.13
CA GLN A 372 5.95 0.15 16.41
C GLN A 372 6.00 -0.81 15.21
N ALA A 373 6.21 -2.09 15.47
CA ALA A 373 6.33 -3.13 14.44
C ALA A 373 5.11 -3.33 13.52
N SER A 374 3.93 -2.76 13.80
CA SER A 374 2.80 -2.82 12.85
C SER A 374 2.92 -1.80 11.71
N HIS A 375 4.13 -1.47 11.30
CA HIS A 375 4.44 -0.46 10.29
C HIS A 375 5.62 -0.86 9.41
N TRP A 376 5.65 -0.27 8.22
CA TRP A 376 6.89 -0.19 7.45
C TRP A 376 7.95 0.57 8.22
N LYS A 377 9.21 0.44 7.80
CA LYS A 377 10.26 1.28 8.33
C LYS A 377 9.99 2.74 7.93
N ASP A 378 9.94 3.59 8.95
CA ASP A 378 9.77 5.03 8.86
C ASP A 378 10.68 5.66 7.80
N ASP A 379 10.09 6.39 6.87
CA ASP A 379 10.80 7.04 5.79
C ASP A 379 11.78 8.11 6.29
N THR A 380 11.64 8.67 7.48
CA THR A 380 12.62 9.58 8.08
C THR A 380 13.91 8.85 8.46
N LEU A 381 13.83 7.54 8.74
CA LEU A 381 14.96 6.70 9.12
C LEU A 381 15.73 6.14 7.92
N ILE A 382 15.04 5.89 6.81
CA ILE A 382 15.63 5.27 5.60
C ILE A 382 15.55 6.13 4.34
N ARG A 383 14.94 7.32 4.44
CA ARG A 383 14.77 8.34 3.38
C ARG A 383 14.19 7.77 2.11
N GLN A 384 13.21 6.91 2.32
CA GLN A 384 12.45 6.22 1.29
C GLN A 384 11.06 5.93 1.84
N TYR A 385 10.06 6.54 1.22
CA TYR A 385 8.67 6.20 1.47
C TYR A 385 8.37 4.77 1.01
N VAL A 386 8.01 3.90 1.95
CA VAL A 386 7.76 2.48 1.69
C VAL A 386 6.31 2.22 1.31
N GLY A 387 5.36 2.82 2.04
CA GLY A 387 3.93 2.52 1.92
C GLY A 387 3.09 3.35 2.87
N ILE A 388 1.76 3.28 2.71
CA ILE A 388 0.80 4.02 3.56
C ILE A 388 0.89 3.65 5.02
N MET A 389 1.45 2.48 5.34
CA MET A 389 1.72 2.06 6.72
C MET A 389 3.05 2.63 7.27
N ASP A 390 3.43 3.85 6.87
CA ASP A 390 4.49 4.60 7.54
C ASP A 390 4.03 4.97 8.97
N PRO A 391 4.86 4.77 10.01
CA PRO A 391 4.48 5.10 11.38
C PRO A 391 4.33 6.60 11.63
N THR A 392 4.85 7.46 10.76
CA THR A 392 4.82 8.91 10.93
C THR A 392 4.14 9.62 9.75
N LEU A 393 3.67 10.85 9.98
CA LEU A 393 3.19 11.75 8.92
C LEU A 393 3.42 13.19 9.35
N ALA A 394 4.17 13.97 8.57
CA ALA A 394 4.34 15.39 8.83
C ALA A 394 3.19 16.23 8.22
N ARG A 395 3.03 17.45 8.74
CA ARG A 395 2.07 18.42 8.19
C ARG A 395 2.49 18.85 6.78
N GLY A 396 1.50 19.06 5.91
CA GLY A 396 1.75 19.42 4.51
C GLY A 396 2.19 18.27 3.61
N GLU A 397 2.28 17.05 4.14
CA GLU A 397 2.72 15.88 3.38
C GLU A 397 1.53 15.02 2.96
N ARG A 398 1.68 14.38 1.80
CA ARG A 398 0.73 13.42 1.24
C ARG A 398 1.38 12.05 1.19
N GLU A 399 0.71 11.09 1.79
CA GLU A 399 1.03 9.68 1.72
C GLU A 399 -0.01 8.90 0.92
N THR A 400 0.40 7.82 0.26
CA THR A 400 -0.48 7.02 -0.61
C THR A 400 -0.13 5.55 -0.55
N ILE A 401 -1.14 4.69 -0.72
CA ILE A 401 -0.95 3.24 -0.89
C ILE A 401 0.08 2.97 -2.00
N THR A 402 1.10 2.17 -1.68
CA THR A 402 2.11 1.69 -2.63
C THR A 402 1.91 0.22 -2.95
N ASN A 403 2.70 -0.31 -3.89
CA ASN A 403 2.69 -1.75 -4.17
C ASN A 403 3.13 -2.57 -2.95
N ASN A 404 3.98 -2.04 -2.06
CA ASN A 404 4.41 -2.77 -0.87
C ASN A 404 3.22 -3.07 0.05
N ASP A 405 2.32 -2.10 0.23
CA ASP A 405 1.08 -2.31 0.99
C ASP A 405 0.20 -3.39 0.34
N LEU A 406 0.06 -3.33 -0.99
CA LEU A 406 -0.77 -4.29 -1.72
C LEU A 406 -0.21 -5.70 -1.66
N ILE A 407 1.11 -5.87 -1.83
CA ILE A 407 1.80 -7.15 -1.72
C ILE A 407 1.68 -7.72 -0.31
N ALA A 408 1.74 -6.88 0.72
CA ALA A 408 1.51 -7.30 2.09
C ALA A 408 0.09 -7.87 2.25
N LEU A 409 -0.95 -7.15 1.84
CA LEU A 409 -2.32 -7.66 1.89
C LEU A 409 -2.52 -8.94 1.07
N ASP A 410 -1.97 -9.00 -0.15
CA ASP A 410 -1.99 -10.20 -1.00
C ASP A 410 -1.42 -11.40 -0.22
N SER A 411 -0.26 -11.21 0.43
CA SER A 411 0.37 -12.24 1.25
C SER A 411 -0.41 -12.65 2.50
N PHE A 412 -1.33 -11.81 2.99
CA PHE A 412 -2.20 -12.12 4.13
C PHE A 412 -3.41 -12.98 3.73
N GLY A 413 -3.60 -13.22 2.43
CA GLY A 413 -4.71 -13.99 1.87
C GLY A 413 -5.79 -13.12 1.19
N TYR A 414 -5.55 -11.83 1.03
CA TYR A 414 -6.37 -11.02 0.14
C TYR A 414 -5.98 -11.31 -1.32
N GLU A 415 -6.89 -11.01 -2.24
CA GLU A 415 -6.68 -11.13 -3.67
C GLU A 415 -6.90 -9.74 -4.27
N LEU A 416 -5.97 -9.28 -5.09
CA LEU A 416 -5.98 -7.92 -5.63
C LEU A 416 -6.66 -7.84 -7.01
N LYS A 417 -7.37 -6.74 -7.29
CA LYS A 417 -8.04 -6.52 -8.59
C LYS A 417 -7.07 -6.50 -9.77
N THR A 418 -5.87 -5.98 -9.53
CA THR A 418 -4.77 -5.95 -10.48
C THR A 418 -3.61 -6.70 -9.85
N ALA A 419 -3.03 -7.64 -10.58
CA ALA A 419 -1.80 -8.30 -10.15
C ALA A 419 -0.71 -7.23 -9.96
N VAL A 420 -0.12 -7.20 -8.77
CA VAL A 420 1.01 -6.33 -8.44
C VAL A 420 2.28 -7.18 -8.38
N SER A 421 3.36 -6.64 -8.91
CA SER A 421 4.69 -7.26 -8.83
C SER A 421 5.47 -6.64 -7.67
N PRO A 422 6.29 -7.43 -6.94
CA PRO A 422 7.29 -6.90 -6.03
C PRO A 422 8.12 -5.81 -6.68
N ILE A 423 8.26 -4.68 -6.01
CA ILE A 423 9.06 -3.55 -6.48
C ILE A 423 10.33 -3.41 -5.65
N GLU A 424 11.40 -2.96 -6.30
CA GLU A 424 12.63 -2.53 -5.63
C GLU A 424 13.00 -1.14 -6.10
N GLU A 425 13.30 -0.26 -5.16
CA GLU A 425 13.97 1.00 -5.45
C GLU A 425 15.48 0.82 -5.41
N LEU A 426 16.10 1.04 -6.56
CA LEU A 426 17.54 1.03 -6.75
C LEU A 426 18.08 2.44 -6.54
N SER A 427 18.96 2.61 -5.55
CA SER A 427 19.60 3.88 -5.22
C SER A 427 21.09 3.71 -4.94
N THR A 428 21.81 4.83 -4.94
CA THR A 428 23.21 4.89 -4.47
C THR A 428 23.42 5.96 -3.41
N ASP A 429 22.53 6.95 -3.39
CA ASP A 429 22.48 8.05 -2.44
C ASP A 429 21.81 7.65 -1.13
N ASP A 430 22.02 8.47 -0.11
CA ASP A 430 21.33 8.36 1.18
C ASP A 430 20.04 9.19 1.25
N GLY A 431 19.60 9.86 0.18
CA GLY A 431 18.38 10.67 0.18
C GLY A 431 18.55 12.15 0.50
N THR A 432 19.72 12.64 0.89
CA THR A 432 20.01 14.08 0.94
C THR A 432 21.01 14.52 -0.11
N ALA A 433 20.84 15.74 -0.59
CA ALA A 433 21.76 16.36 -1.53
C ALA A 433 22.55 17.45 -0.81
N GLU A 434 23.86 17.30 -0.72
CA GLU A 434 24.75 18.32 -0.15
C GLU A 434 25.39 19.20 -1.24
N GLY A 435 25.26 18.82 -2.50
CA GLY A 435 25.79 19.59 -3.62
C GLY A 435 25.12 19.25 -4.94
N GLY A 436 25.77 19.67 -6.02
CA GLY A 436 25.35 19.33 -7.36
C GLY A 436 26.13 20.07 -8.43
N ALA A 437 25.91 19.70 -9.68
CA ALA A 437 26.55 20.32 -10.83
C ALA A 437 25.52 20.74 -11.89
N MET A 438 25.87 21.72 -12.71
CA MET A 438 25.04 22.19 -13.81
C MET A 438 25.91 22.46 -15.03
N GLN A 439 25.53 21.92 -16.18
CA GLN A 439 26.21 22.16 -17.45
C GLN A 439 25.23 21.98 -18.61
N ASP A 440 25.37 22.81 -19.64
CA ASP A 440 24.56 22.75 -20.85
C ASP A 440 24.63 21.38 -21.53
N GLY A 441 23.47 20.76 -21.77
CA GLY A 441 23.36 19.55 -22.55
C GLY A 441 24.00 18.30 -21.94
N VAL A 442 24.53 18.38 -20.72
CA VAL A 442 25.21 17.25 -20.08
C VAL A 442 24.21 16.17 -19.72
N MET A 443 24.62 14.91 -19.89
CA MET A 443 23.90 13.74 -19.44
C MET A 443 24.60 13.18 -18.22
N VAL A 444 23.85 12.84 -17.18
CA VAL A 444 24.37 12.14 -16.00
C VAL A 444 23.56 10.88 -15.78
N VAL A 445 24.23 9.78 -15.46
CA VAL A 445 23.63 8.48 -15.16
C VAL A 445 24.25 7.83 -13.92
N ASN A 446 23.44 7.09 -13.18
CA ASN A 446 23.86 6.19 -12.11
C ASN A 446 23.83 4.74 -12.58
N ARG A 447 24.83 3.96 -12.14
CA ARG A 447 24.88 2.50 -12.29
C ARG A 447 24.14 1.81 -11.13
N LEU A 448 22.96 1.29 -11.42
CA LEU A 448 22.04 0.65 -10.49
C LEU A 448 21.93 -0.85 -10.77
N THR A 449 21.96 -1.68 -9.73
CA THR A 449 21.99 -3.15 -9.86
C THR A 449 20.75 -3.74 -9.18
N PRO A 450 19.79 -4.31 -9.93
CA PRO A 450 18.66 -5.04 -9.35
C PRO A 450 19.11 -6.20 -8.43
N SER A 451 18.38 -6.42 -7.34
CA SER A 451 18.61 -7.55 -6.43
C SER A 451 18.20 -8.90 -7.03
N LYS A 452 17.28 -8.91 -8.01
CA LYS A 452 16.76 -10.11 -8.66
C LYS A 452 16.60 -9.89 -10.17
N TYR A 453 16.38 -10.96 -10.91
CA TYR A 453 16.07 -10.92 -12.35
C TYR A 453 15.01 -11.97 -12.69
N PRO A 454 14.21 -11.76 -13.76
CA PRO A 454 14.14 -10.56 -14.59
C PRO A 454 13.61 -9.35 -13.83
N ALA A 455 14.13 -8.15 -14.11
CA ALA A 455 13.72 -6.90 -13.48
C ALA A 455 13.16 -5.94 -14.54
N THR A 456 11.92 -5.47 -14.37
CA THR A 456 11.26 -4.57 -15.32
C THR A 456 11.24 -3.16 -14.77
N LEU A 457 11.87 -2.20 -15.46
CA LEU A 457 11.87 -0.80 -15.03
C LEU A 457 10.45 -0.23 -15.09
N HIS A 458 10.00 0.40 -14.01
CA HIS A 458 8.67 0.99 -13.90
C HIS A 458 8.74 2.52 -13.76
N THR A 459 9.65 3.02 -12.91
CA THR A 459 9.72 4.44 -12.57
C THR A 459 11.17 4.91 -12.48
N ILE A 460 11.45 6.14 -12.93
CA ILE A 460 12.72 6.85 -12.69
C ILE A 460 12.43 7.95 -11.67
N ARG A 461 13.16 7.98 -10.55
CA ARG A 461 13.01 9.03 -9.53
C ARG A 461 14.24 9.93 -9.53
N LEU A 462 14.02 11.22 -9.64
CA LEU A 462 15.07 12.24 -9.70
C LEU A 462 14.87 13.24 -8.58
N PHE A 463 15.89 13.49 -7.75
CA PHE A 463 15.82 14.64 -6.85
C PHE A 463 16.02 15.91 -7.68
N LEU A 464 15.03 16.78 -7.68
CA LEU A 464 15.05 18.04 -8.41
C LEU A 464 14.88 19.19 -7.42
N THR A 465 15.74 20.21 -7.56
CA THR A 465 15.75 21.38 -6.67
C THR A 465 16.09 22.65 -7.43
N ARG A 466 15.89 23.79 -6.78
CA ARG A 466 16.27 25.10 -7.29
C ARG A 466 17.66 25.45 -6.76
N PHE A 467 18.65 25.47 -7.65
CA PHE A 467 19.99 25.92 -7.28
C PHE A 467 19.99 27.42 -6.97
N ASN A 468 20.62 27.81 -5.86
CA ASN A 468 20.68 29.20 -5.45
C ASN A 468 21.33 30.08 -6.53
N GLY A 469 20.73 31.23 -6.82
CA GLY A 469 21.22 32.17 -7.85
C GLY A 469 21.03 31.70 -9.30
N GLN A 470 20.39 30.55 -9.55
CA GLN A 470 20.13 30.03 -10.89
C GLN A 470 18.66 30.26 -11.32
N PRO A 471 18.36 30.24 -12.64
CA PRO A 471 16.99 30.28 -13.13
C PRO A 471 16.12 29.15 -12.55
N ASN A 472 14.80 29.36 -12.48
CA ASN A 472 13.88 28.32 -12.01
C ASN A 472 13.77 27.17 -13.04
N PRO A 473 14.07 25.91 -12.67
CA PRO A 473 13.98 24.76 -13.59
C PRO A 473 12.55 24.27 -13.84
N VAL A 474 11.55 24.70 -13.05
CA VAL A 474 10.15 24.29 -13.22
C VAL A 474 9.66 24.60 -14.64
N GLY A 475 9.02 23.62 -15.28
CA GLY A 475 8.52 23.72 -16.66
C GLY A 475 9.57 23.49 -17.76
N LYS A 476 10.85 23.29 -17.42
CA LYS A 476 11.88 22.92 -18.39
C LYS A 476 11.75 21.46 -18.80
N GLN A 477 12.20 21.15 -20.03
CA GLN A 477 12.28 19.78 -20.51
C GLN A 477 13.64 19.16 -20.20
N ILE A 478 13.60 17.93 -19.70
CA ILE A 478 14.76 17.05 -19.53
C ILE A 478 14.53 15.75 -20.29
N ARG A 479 15.61 15.08 -20.67
CA ARG A 479 15.52 13.81 -21.40
C ARG A 479 15.91 12.67 -20.49
N LEU A 480 14.97 11.82 -20.11
CA LEU A 480 15.21 10.58 -19.36
C LEU A 480 15.93 9.57 -20.25
N ILE A 481 16.99 8.98 -19.73
CA ILE A 481 17.85 8.03 -20.44
C ILE A 481 18.03 6.80 -19.58
N VAL A 482 17.81 5.63 -20.18
CA VAL A 482 18.17 4.34 -19.59
C VAL A 482 18.83 3.45 -20.62
N PHE A 483 19.86 2.73 -20.20
CA PHE A 483 20.45 1.63 -20.96
C PHE A 483 20.96 0.57 -19.99
N ALA A 484 21.21 -0.64 -20.49
CA ALA A 484 21.68 -1.75 -19.67
C ALA A 484 23.13 -2.12 -20.03
N ASP A 485 23.84 -2.66 -19.05
CA ASP A 485 25.09 -3.40 -19.24
C ASP A 485 24.91 -4.83 -18.72
N PRO A 486 24.49 -5.77 -19.59
CA PRO A 486 24.29 -7.17 -19.22
C PRO A 486 25.57 -7.87 -18.76
N THR A 487 26.74 -7.32 -19.10
CA THR A 487 28.05 -7.91 -18.80
C THR A 487 28.58 -7.49 -17.42
N ASN A 488 27.92 -6.52 -16.78
CA ASN A 488 28.33 -5.95 -15.50
C ASN A 488 29.81 -5.51 -15.51
N SER A 489 30.22 -4.80 -16.57
CA SER A 489 31.58 -4.30 -16.75
C SER A 489 31.96 -3.21 -15.74
N GLY A 490 30.97 -2.69 -15.02
CA GLY A 490 31.12 -1.61 -14.05
C GLY A 490 31.25 -0.22 -14.68
N ARG A 491 31.23 -0.09 -16.01
CA ARG A 491 31.29 1.22 -16.72
C ARG A 491 30.24 1.30 -17.83
N PRO A 492 29.70 2.50 -18.12
CA PRO A 492 28.78 2.66 -19.23
C PRO A 492 29.41 2.19 -20.54
N PRO A 493 28.70 1.37 -21.36
CA PRO A 493 29.17 1.04 -22.70
C PRO A 493 29.31 2.30 -23.56
N ASN A 494 30.25 2.29 -24.51
CA ASN A 494 30.34 3.36 -25.51
C ASN A 494 29.13 3.30 -26.44
N ASN A 495 28.51 4.46 -26.68
CA ASN A 495 27.32 4.62 -27.51
C ASN A 495 26.23 3.54 -27.25
N PRO A 496 25.72 3.46 -26.00
CA PRO A 496 24.83 2.38 -25.62
C PRO A 496 23.48 2.49 -26.32
N GLN A 497 22.86 1.34 -26.60
CA GLN A 497 21.46 1.33 -27.03
C GLN A 497 20.57 1.83 -25.90
N ARG A 498 19.88 2.94 -26.14
CA ARG A 498 18.95 3.53 -25.18
C ARG A 498 17.67 2.72 -25.15
N LEU A 499 17.38 2.14 -24.00
CA LEU A 499 16.14 1.42 -23.70
C LEU A 499 15.02 2.40 -23.33
N VAL A 500 15.37 3.49 -22.64
CA VAL A 500 14.48 4.64 -22.40
C VAL A 500 15.13 5.88 -22.96
N ASN A 501 14.32 6.70 -23.64
CA ASN A 501 14.79 7.89 -24.34
C ASN A 501 13.66 8.92 -24.49
N GLN A 502 13.18 9.46 -23.36
CA GLN A 502 11.91 10.19 -23.28
C GLN A 502 12.12 11.63 -22.81
N TRP A 503 11.42 12.58 -23.44
CA TRP A 503 11.33 13.95 -22.93
C TRP A 503 10.23 14.06 -21.89
N VAL A 504 10.55 14.69 -20.76
CA VAL A 504 9.59 14.99 -19.69
C VAL A 504 9.75 16.44 -19.24
N THR A 505 8.69 17.00 -18.64
CA THR A 505 8.68 18.35 -18.11
C THR A 505 8.86 18.31 -16.59
N ILE A 506 9.72 19.18 -16.05
CA ILE A 506 9.90 19.31 -14.61
C ILE A 506 8.62 19.91 -13.98
N PRO A 507 7.98 19.23 -13.00
CA PRO A 507 6.77 19.70 -12.36
C PRO A 507 7.07 20.85 -11.38
N SER A 508 6.05 21.33 -10.67
CA SER A 508 6.25 22.23 -9.53
C SER A 508 7.12 21.57 -8.46
N LEU A 509 8.03 22.35 -7.85
CA LEU A 509 8.96 21.88 -6.83
C LEU A 509 8.85 22.76 -5.56
N PRO A 510 8.91 22.15 -4.36
CA PRO A 510 9.07 22.88 -3.10
C PRO A 510 10.43 23.58 -3.06
N ALA A 511 10.59 24.53 -2.13
CA ALA A 511 11.81 25.34 -2.03
C ALA A 511 13.07 24.49 -1.71
N SER A 512 12.91 23.44 -0.89
CA SER A 512 13.95 22.47 -0.52
C SER A 512 14.32 21.50 -1.65
N GLY A 513 13.49 21.39 -2.69
CA GLY A 513 13.56 20.30 -3.67
C GLY A 513 12.89 19.03 -3.16
N THR A 514 12.67 18.08 -4.07
CA THR A 514 12.05 16.79 -3.75
C THR A 514 12.38 15.75 -4.81
N PHE A 515 12.21 14.47 -4.48
CA PHE A 515 12.21 13.40 -5.47
C PHE A 515 10.94 13.46 -6.32
N VAL A 516 11.13 13.58 -7.63
CA VAL A 516 10.06 13.53 -8.62
C VAL A 516 10.09 12.18 -9.33
N SER A 517 8.95 11.50 -9.33
CA SER A 517 8.75 10.21 -9.99
C SER A 517 8.26 10.39 -11.43
N PHE A 518 8.96 9.76 -12.38
CA PHE A 518 8.58 9.69 -13.78
C PHE A 518 8.31 8.25 -14.19
N ASN A 519 7.06 7.93 -14.52
CA ASN A 519 6.67 6.59 -14.93
C ASN A 519 7.16 6.29 -16.36
N VAL A 520 7.71 5.10 -16.55
CA VAL A 520 8.17 4.58 -17.84
C VAL A 520 7.12 3.60 -18.35
N GLN A 521 6.31 4.04 -19.32
CA GLN A 521 5.32 3.16 -19.95
C GLN A 521 6.03 2.03 -20.71
N ASN A 522 5.65 0.78 -20.42
CA ASN A 522 6.28 -0.42 -20.98
C ASN A 522 7.80 -0.42 -20.79
N GLY A 523 8.26 -0.12 -19.58
CA GLY A 523 9.69 -0.04 -19.32
C GLY A 523 10.43 -1.36 -19.59
N PRO A 524 11.74 -1.28 -19.89
CA PRO A 524 12.52 -2.43 -20.30
C PRO A 524 12.65 -3.48 -19.19
N THR A 525 12.49 -4.74 -19.56
CA THR A 525 12.87 -5.89 -18.73
C THR A 525 14.32 -6.25 -19.00
N ILE A 526 15.12 -6.29 -17.94
CA ILE A 526 16.50 -6.76 -17.99
C ILE A 526 16.63 -8.11 -17.28
N ASN A 527 17.47 -8.98 -17.83
CA ASN A 527 17.62 -10.37 -17.37
C ASN A 527 18.92 -10.62 -16.59
N SER A 528 19.86 -9.66 -16.63
CA SER A 528 21.12 -9.69 -15.89
C SER A 528 21.81 -8.33 -15.96
N GLY A 529 22.74 -8.09 -15.04
CA GLY A 529 23.67 -6.95 -15.10
C GLY A 529 23.08 -5.63 -14.64
N ASP A 530 23.74 -4.52 -14.97
CA ASP A 530 23.43 -3.20 -14.42
C ASP A 530 22.48 -2.39 -15.32
N LEU A 531 21.66 -1.54 -14.70
CA LEU A 531 20.96 -0.43 -15.33
C LEU A 531 21.75 0.85 -15.16
N TYR A 532 21.92 1.59 -16.24
CA TYR A 532 22.36 2.99 -16.19
C TYR A 532 21.15 3.88 -16.36
N VAL A 533 20.81 4.62 -15.31
CA VAL A 533 19.60 5.44 -15.25
C VAL A 533 19.99 6.89 -15.02
N GLY A 534 19.37 7.82 -15.73
CA GLY A 534 19.55 9.24 -15.48
C GLY A 534 18.88 10.13 -16.50
N TYR A 535 19.41 11.33 -16.68
CA TYR A 535 18.80 12.31 -17.56
C TYR A 535 19.82 13.27 -18.18
N GLN A 536 19.37 13.94 -19.24
CA GLN A 536 20.11 15.00 -19.92
C GLN A 536 19.46 16.35 -19.66
N ALA A 537 20.28 17.32 -19.26
CA ALA A 537 19.88 18.72 -19.10
C ALA A 537 19.66 19.38 -20.48
N PRO A 538 18.81 20.41 -20.58
CA PRO A 538 18.71 21.22 -21.79
C PRO A 538 20.00 22.00 -22.06
N ALA A 539 20.12 22.56 -23.26
CA ALA A 539 21.19 23.49 -23.64
C ALA A 539 20.55 24.79 -24.15
N PRO A 540 20.60 25.91 -23.41
CA PRO A 540 21.27 26.08 -22.11
C PRO A 540 20.54 25.39 -20.95
N ALA A 541 21.29 24.98 -19.92
CA ALA A 541 20.78 24.23 -18.76
C ALA A 541 19.66 24.98 -18.01
N SER A 542 19.73 26.32 -17.99
CA SER A 542 18.64 27.19 -17.51
C SER A 542 18.11 26.81 -16.12
N GLY A 543 18.99 26.50 -15.17
CA GLY A 543 18.63 26.10 -13.81
C GLY A 543 18.51 24.59 -13.57
N VAL A 544 18.50 23.78 -14.62
CA VAL A 544 18.47 22.31 -14.51
C VAL A 544 19.87 21.80 -14.15
N GLY A 545 20.07 21.46 -12.89
CA GLY A 545 21.29 20.84 -12.39
C GLY A 545 21.04 19.42 -11.88
N PHE A 546 22.12 18.76 -11.47
CA PHE A 546 22.16 17.39 -10.97
C PHE A 546 22.58 17.40 -9.50
N PRO A 547 21.61 17.33 -8.57
CA PRO A 547 21.90 17.21 -7.14
C PRO A 547 22.68 15.92 -6.84
N ALA A 548 23.56 16.02 -5.87
CA ALA A 548 24.50 14.97 -5.53
C ALA A 548 24.66 14.86 -4.02
N ASP A 549 24.66 13.61 -3.56
CA ASP A 549 25.03 13.21 -2.21
C ASP A 549 26.57 13.09 -2.14
N SER A 550 27.16 13.87 -1.25
CA SER A 550 28.61 13.84 -0.98
C SER A 550 28.93 13.41 0.45
N SER A 551 27.90 13.05 1.23
CA SER A 551 28.02 12.58 2.59
C SER A 551 27.95 11.05 2.64
N GLY A 552 28.46 10.45 3.72
CA GLY A 552 28.46 8.98 3.85
C GLY A 552 29.30 8.21 2.80
N PRO A 553 29.12 6.87 2.71
CA PRO A 553 29.91 6.01 1.83
C PRO A 553 29.63 6.22 0.34
N GLN A 554 30.62 6.74 -0.37
CA GLN A 554 30.53 6.99 -1.80
C GLN A 554 30.67 5.70 -2.62
N ARG A 555 29.68 5.41 -3.46
CA ARG A 555 29.58 4.14 -4.20
C ARG A 555 30.33 4.14 -5.54
N GLN A 556 30.77 5.31 -6.00
CA GLN A 556 31.50 5.47 -7.27
C GLN A 556 30.72 4.95 -8.50
N ARG A 557 29.42 5.23 -8.54
CA ARG A 557 28.47 4.71 -9.54
C ARG A 557 27.91 5.77 -10.51
N GLY A 558 28.25 7.05 -10.31
CA GLY A 558 27.84 8.14 -11.19
C GLY A 558 28.78 8.33 -12.39
N PHE A 559 28.22 8.62 -13.56
CA PHE A 559 28.96 8.91 -14.80
C PHE A 559 28.29 10.04 -15.57
N PHE A 560 29.05 10.80 -16.34
CA PHE A 560 28.52 11.88 -17.18
C PHE A 560 28.98 11.79 -18.63
N SER A 561 28.22 12.41 -19.53
CA SER A 561 28.54 12.54 -20.94
C SER A 561 28.25 13.96 -21.43
N THR A 562 29.22 14.56 -22.10
CA THR A 562 29.12 15.88 -22.75
C THR A 562 28.94 15.76 -24.27
N ASN A 563 28.91 14.54 -24.81
CA ASN A 563 28.82 14.26 -26.24
C ASN A 563 27.59 13.40 -26.57
N ASN A 564 26.47 13.69 -25.89
CA ASN A 564 25.18 13.04 -26.11
C ASN A 564 25.24 11.51 -25.96
N GLY A 565 25.97 11.01 -24.96
CA GLY A 565 26.05 9.59 -24.63
C GLY A 565 26.93 8.75 -25.55
N MET A 566 27.75 9.36 -26.42
CA MET A 566 28.73 8.60 -27.22
C MET A 566 29.81 7.99 -26.32
N THR A 567 30.29 8.76 -25.34
CA THR A 567 31.21 8.29 -24.31
C THR A 567 30.78 8.81 -22.95
N PHE A 568 31.13 8.08 -21.90
CA PHE A 568 30.90 8.48 -20.52
C PHE A 568 32.20 8.55 -19.74
N THR A 569 32.30 9.55 -18.87
CA THR A 569 33.42 9.79 -17.97
C THR A 569 32.94 9.60 -16.54
N GLY A 570 33.76 8.95 -15.71
CA GLY A 570 33.50 8.73 -14.30
C GLY A 570 34.47 7.71 -13.69
N PRO A 571 34.30 7.34 -12.40
CA PRO A 571 33.23 7.78 -11.50
C PRO A 571 33.17 9.28 -11.27
N LEU A 572 31.97 9.82 -11.03
CA LEU A 572 31.74 11.24 -10.81
C LEU A 572 32.30 11.72 -9.47
N ALA A 573 32.89 12.91 -9.52
CA ALA A 573 33.29 13.69 -8.36
C ALA A 573 32.95 15.16 -8.62
N LEU A 574 32.55 15.89 -7.59
CA LEU A 574 32.35 17.33 -7.64
C LEU A 574 33.62 18.04 -7.19
N ALA A 575 34.02 19.07 -7.92
CA ALA A 575 35.14 19.92 -7.55
C ALA A 575 34.65 21.14 -6.76
N ASP A 576 35.31 21.46 -5.65
CA ASP A 576 35.10 22.74 -4.95
C ASP A 576 35.78 23.90 -5.71
N GLN A 577 35.66 25.13 -5.17
CA GLN A 577 36.27 26.32 -5.78
C GLN A 577 37.81 26.27 -5.80
N GLN A 578 38.41 25.40 -5.00
CA GLN A 578 39.86 25.17 -4.92
C GLN A 578 40.31 24.00 -5.81
N GLY A 579 39.37 23.32 -6.49
CA GLY A 579 39.63 22.18 -7.38
C GLY A 579 39.73 20.84 -6.67
N ASN A 580 39.47 20.76 -5.36
CA ASN A 580 39.46 19.49 -4.64
C ASN A 580 38.25 18.66 -5.08
N GLN A 581 38.47 17.40 -5.42
CA GLN A 581 37.42 16.51 -5.91
C GLN A 581 36.86 15.61 -4.81
N THR A 582 35.55 15.69 -4.63
CA THR A 582 34.78 14.86 -3.72
C THR A 582 33.95 13.86 -4.54
N PRO A 583 34.18 12.54 -4.42
CA PRO A 583 33.31 11.54 -5.04
C PRO A 583 31.86 11.73 -4.59
N VAL A 584 30.91 11.49 -5.49
CA VAL A 584 29.49 11.69 -5.21
C VAL A 584 28.61 10.54 -5.67
N ASN A 585 27.50 10.35 -4.97
CA ASN A 585 26.36 9.55 -5.38
C ASN A 585 25.32 10.50 -6.01
N MET A 586 24.96 10.29 -7.27
CA MET A 586 23.96 11.18 -7.88
C MET A 586 22.58 10.85 -7.31
N MET A 587 21.73 11.86 -7.14
CA MET A 587 20.38 11.71 -6.60
C MET A 587 19.39 11.20 -7.67
N ILE A 588 19.70 10.02 -8.22
CA ILE A 588 19.01 9.39 -9.34
C ILE A 588 18.75 7.94 -8.97
N ARG A 589 17.47 7.59 -8.85
CA ARG A 589 16.99 6.26 -8.47
C ARG A 589 16.12 5.65 -9.55
N ALA A 590 15.89 4.34 -9.47
CA ALA A 590 15.01 3.61 -10.36
C ALA A 590 14.15 2.64 -9.57
N VAL A 591 12.88 2.51 -9.92
CA VAL A 591 11.99 1.49 -9.36
C VAL A 591 11.80 0.40 -10.41
N VAL A 592 12.15 -0.84 -10.05
CA VAL A 592 11.98 -2.03 -10.90
C VAL A 592 10.97 -2.98 -10.28
N ALA A 593 10.31 -3.79 -11.11
CA ALA A 593 9.32 -4.79 -10.72
C ALA A 593 9.75 -6.21 -11.13
N TYR A 594 9.33 -7.22 -10.38
CA TYR A 594 9.71 -8.64 -10.52
C TYR A 594 8.61 -9.58 -11.01
#